data_AF-A0A7X8A7N1-F1
#
_entry.id   AF-A0A7X8A7N1-F1
#
_cell.length_a   1.000
_cell.length_b   1.000
_cell.length_c   1.000
_cell.angle_alpha   90.00
_cell.angle_beta   90.00
_cell.angle_gamma   90.00
#
_symmetry.space_group_name_H-M   'P 1'
#
loop_
_entity.id
_entity.type
_entity.pdbx_description
1 polymer ?
#
loop_
_entity_poly.entity_id
_entity_poly.type
_entity_poly.pdbx_seq_one_letter_code
_entity_poly.pdbx_strand_id
1 'polypeptide(L)' 'TPARKDVVIANAALALACLNSEKSMQDCIQMAAESLESGKAYNVLKKLIEIQP' A
#
# COMPACT_ATOMS: atom_id res chain seq x y z
N THR A 1 16.07 0.08 3.72
CA THR A 1 16.15 -0.20 5.17
C THR A 1 14.76 -0.50 5.69
N PRO A 2 14.61 -1.32 6.75
CA PRO A 2 13.31 -1.68 7.33
C PRO A 2 12.41 -0.47 7.60
N ALA A 3 12.95 0.58 8.22
CA ALA A 3 12.20 1.81 8.52
C ALA A 3 11.54 2.49 7.30
N ARG A 4 12.13 2.39 6.09
CA ARG A 4 11.49 2.94 4.87
C ARG A 4 10.27 2.12 4.46
N LYS A 5 10.32 0.81 4.63
CA LYS A 5 9.20 -0.10 4.34
C LYS A 5 8.05 0.18 5.30
N ASP A 6 8.34 0.33 6.58
CA ASP A 6 7.34 0.54 7.62
C ASP A 6 6.57 1.85 7.41
N VAL A 7 7.26 2.95 7.03
CA VAL A 7 6.60 4.23 6.72
C VAL A 7 5.66 4.11 5.53
N VAL A 8 6.05 3.39 4.48
CA VAL A 8 5.18 3.16 3.30
C VAL A 8 3.95 2.35 3.69
N ILE A 9 4.12 1.28 4.47
CA ILE A 9 3.02 0.46 4.97
C ILE A 9 2.07 1.30 5.83
N ALA A 10 2.60 2.10 6.77
CA ALA A 10 1.80 2.93 7.66
C ALA A 10 0.94 3.95 6.89
N ASN A 11 1.54 4.68 5.94
CA ASN A 11 0.81 5.67 5.13
C ASN A 11 -0.24 5.01 4.23
N ALA A 12 0.09 3.88 3.60
CA ALA A 12 -0.86 3.15 2.76
C ALA A 12 -2.01 2.55 3.57
N ALA A 13 -1.73 2.00 4.76
CA ALA A 13 -2.74 1.47 5.66
C ALA A 13 -3.71 2.56 6.12
N LEU A 14 -3.18 3.75 6.47
CA LEU A 14 -4.02 4.89 6.82
C LEU A 14 -4.93 5.31 5.66
N ALA A 15 -4.39 5.38 4.44
CA ALA A 15 -5.20 5.67 3.25
C ALA A 15 -6.29 4.61 3.02
N LEU A 16 -5.98 3.32 3.21
CA LEU A 16 -6.96 2.23 3.10
C LEU A 16 -8.06 2.33 4.17
N ALA A 17 -7.73 2.70 5.40
CA ALA A 17 -8.69 2.89 6.49
C ALA A 17 -9.62 4.08 6.22
N CYS A 18 -9.11 5.17 5.64
CA CYS A 18 -9.94 6.30 5.21
C CYS A 18 -10.92 5.91 4.08
N LEU A 19 -10.51 5.01 3.18
CA LEU A 19 -11.34 4.55 2.05
C LEU A 19 -12.33 3.45 2.43
N ASN A 20 -12.02 2.63 3.42
CA ASN A 20 -12.79 1.45 3.82
C ASN A 20 -13.07 1.50 5.32
N SER A 21 -13.98 2.38 5.75
CA SER A 21 -14.29 2.61 7.18
C SER A 21 -14.75 1.36 7.93
N GLU A 22 -15.21 0.33 7.22
CA GLU A 22 -15.65 -0.95 7.77
C GLU A 22 -14.51 -1.92 8.09
N LYS A 23 -13.29 -1.67 7.59
CA LYS A 23 -12.13 -2.52 7.84
C LYS A 23 -11.39 -2.10 9.10
N SER A 24 -10.85 -3.08 9.82
CA SER A 24 -10.01 -2.77 10.97
C SER A 24 -8.67 -2.18 10.50
N MET A 25 -8.03 -1.38 11.36
CA MET A 25 -6.69 -0.87 11.06
C MET A 25 -5.67 -2.01 10.83
N GLN A 26 -5.81 -3.14 11.53
CA GLN A 26 -4.96 -4.31 11.33
C GLN A 26 -5.13 -4.92 9.93
N ASP A 27 -6.36 -5.02 9.42
CA ASP A 27 -6.61 -5.50 8.05
C ASP A 27 -5.97 -4.55 7.03
N CYS A 28 -6.10 -3.24 7.23
CA CYS A 28 -5.48 -2.24 6.35
C CYS A 28 -3.95 -2.33 6.34
N ILE A 29 -3.32 -2.55 7.50
CA ILE A 29 -1.88 -2.78 7.62
C ILE A 29 -1.48 -4.05 6.86
N GLN A 30 -2.22 -5.15 7.05
CA GLN A 30 -1.95 -6.43 6.39
C GLN A 30 -2.08 -6.30 4.86
N MET A 31 -3.13 -5.63 4.36
CA MET A 31 -3.33 -5.37 2.94
C MET A 31 -2.20 -4.52 2.33
N ALA A 32 -1.77 -3.47 3.04
CA ALA A 32 -0.67 -2.61 2.61
C ALA A 32 0.66 -3.38 2.55
N ALA A 33 0.95 -4.18 3.58
CA ALA A 33 2.14 -5.03 3.63
C ALA A 33 2.14 -6.07 2.50
N GLU A 34 1.02 -6.79 2.30
CA GLU A 34 0.88 -7.78 1.23
C GLU A 34 1.10 -7.14 -0.15
N SER A 35 0.50 -5.98 -0.41
CA SER A 35 0.64 -5.27 -1.70
C SER A 35 2.10 -4.90 -1.99
N LEU A 36 2.84 -4.48 -0.97
CA LEU A 36 4.24 -4.10 -1.08
C LEU A 36 5.15 -5.33 -1.25
N GLU A 37 4.98 -6.35 -0.41
CA GLU A 37 5.85 -7.53 -0.37
C GLU A 37 5.65 -8.47 -1.57
N SER A 38 4.42 -8.60 -2.06
CA SER A 38 4.11 -9.42 -3.24
C SER A 38 4.54 -8.77 -4.56
N GLY A 39 4.98 -7.50 -4.54
CA GLY A 39 5.30 -6.74 -5.75
C GLY A 39 4.09 -6.23 -6.53
N LYS A 40 2.85 -6.43 -6.04
CA LYS A 40 1.64 -5.87 -6.65
C LYS A 40 1.73 -4.35 -6.79
N ALA A 41 2.17 -3.65 -5.73
CA ALA A 41 2.37 -2.20 -5.74
C ALA A 41 3.35 -1.75 -6.85
N TYR A 42 4.45 -2.48 -7.04
CA TYR A 42 5.43 -2.19 -8.09
C TYR A 42 4.85 -2.42 -9.50
N ASN A 43 4.07 -3.48 -9.68
CA ASN A 43 3.41 -3.74 -10.97
C ASN A 43 2.37 -2.66 -11.34
N VAL A 44 1.63 -2.14 -10.35
CA VAL A 44 0.72 -1.01 -10.57
C VAL A 44 1.50 0.26 -10.90
N LEU A 45 2.62 0.52 -10.20
CA LEU A 45 3.47 1.67 -10.51
C LEU A 45 4.00 1.64 -11.96
N LYS A 46 4.46 0.48 -12.45
CA LYS A 46 4.90 0.35 -13.86
C LYS A 46 3.78 0.70 -14.83
N LYS A 47 2.57 0.16 -14.61
CA LYS A 47 1.40 0.49 -15.44
C LYS A 47 1.06 1.97 -15.38
N LEU A 48 1.17 2.59 -14.19
CA LEU A 48 0.93 4.02 -14.03
C LEU A 48 1.92 4.84 -14.87
N ILE A 49 3.20 4.49 -14.83
CA ILE A 49 4.26 5.15 -15.61
C ILE A 49 3.99 5.01 -17.11
N GLU A 50 3.55 3.85 -17.59
CA GLU A 50 3.22 3.61 -19.00
C GLU A 50 2.09 4.53 -19.52
N ILE A 51 1.22 5.05 -18.63
CA ILE A 51 0.10 5.93 -18.99
C ILE A 51 0.30 7.39 -18.57
N GLN A 52 1.44 7.76 -17.99
CA GLN A 52 1.76 9.17 -17.72
C GLN A 52 2.30 9.86 -18.99
N PRO A 53 1.87 11.10 -19.28
CA PRO A 53 2.32 11.88 -20.45
C PRO A 53 3.77 12.36 -20.34
#